data_AF-X0ZCW7-F1
#
_entry.id   AF-X0ZCW7-F1
#
_cell.length_a   1.000
_cell.length_b   1.000
_cell.length_c   1.000
_cell.angle_alpha   90.00
_cell.angle_beta   90.00
_cell.angle_gamma   90.00
#
_symmetry.space_group_name_H-M   'P 1'
#
loop_
_entity.id
_entity.type
_entity.pdbx_description
1 polymer ?
#
loop_
_entity_poly.entity_id
_entity_poly.type
_entity_poly.pdbx_seq_one_letter_code
_entity_poly.pdbx_strand_id
1 'polypeptide(L)' 'MKPGEAAITIPIITAYEVGIFKVAEEVQRRVKDAICSMTGLKVLKVDVNVQGIKFKEEKKKIKKETQKEMQKETKN' A
#
# COMPACT_ATOMS: atom_id res chain seq x y z
N MET A 1 1.20 -18.23 23.21
CA MET A 1 0.77 -18.77 21.90
C MET A 1 1.16 -20.23 21.86
N LYS A 2 0.27 -21.11 21.39
CA LYS A 2 0.65 -22.50 21.15
C LYS A 2 1.50 -22.57 19.87
N PRO A 3 2.42 -23.54 19.74
CA PRO A 3 3.09 -23.78 18.47
C PRO A 3 2.05 -24.05 17.37
N GLY A 4 2.23 -23.45 16.19
CA GLY A 4 1.29 -23.57 15.08
C GLY A 4 0.21 -22.49 15.00
N GLU A 5 0.20 -21.51 15.91
CA GLU A 5 -0.75 -20.39 15.92
C GLU A 5 -0.07 -19.06 15.60
N ALA A 6 -0.76 -18.18 14.87
CA ALA A 6 -0.27 -16.86 14.51
C ALA A 6 -1.29 -15.74 14.84
N ALA A 7 -0.79 -14.61 15.31
CA ALA A 7 -1.53 -13.35 15.40
C ALA A 7 -0.76 -12.29 14.64
N ILE A 8 -1.45 -11.53 13.80
CA ILE A 8 -0.83 -10.61 12.86
C ILE A 8 -1.37 -9.20 13.10
N THR A 9 -0.48 -8.21 13.12
CA THR A 9 -0.84 -6.80 13.16
C THR A 9 -0.20 -6.09 11.98
N ILE A 10 -1.00 -5.36 11.20
CA ILE A 10 -0.56 -4.71 9.96
C ILE A 10 -0.93 -3.24 9.99
N PRO A 11 0.06 -2.33 10.06
CA PRO A 11 -0.18 -0.92 9.83
C PRO A 11 -0.29 -0.65 8.32
N ILE A 12 -1.31 0.10 7.91
CA ILE A 12 -1.49 0.51 6.50
C ILE A 12 -1.74 2.01 6.38
N ILE A 13 -1.32 2.56 5.24
CA ILE A 13 -1.70 3.89 4.75
C ILE A 13 -2.55 3.67 3.50
N THR A 14 -3.77 4.20 3.50
CA THR A 14 -4.72 4.00 2.39
C THR A 14 -4.76 5.21 1.48
N ALA A 15 -5.15 5.06 0.22
CA ALA A 15 -5.33 6.21 -0.66
C ALA A 15 -6.71 6.86 -0.43
N TYR A 16 -6.76 8.18 -0.58
CA TYR A 16 -8.02 8.91 -0.66
C TYR A 16 -8.86 8.36 -1.83
N GLU A 17 -10.19 8.42 -1.71
CA GLU A 17 -11.20 7.82 -2.62
C GLU A 17 -11.38 6.30 -2.52
N VAL A 18 -10.50 5.58 -1.83
CA VAL A 18 -10.67 4.14 -1.63
C VAL A 18 -11.34 3.92 -0.27
N GLY A 19 -12.48 3.24 -0.24
CA GLY A 19 -13.22 3.00 0.99
C GLY A 19 -12.37 2.26 2.03
N ILE A 20 -11.94 2.96 3.10
CA ILE A 20 -10.98 2.47 4.09
C ILE A 20 -11.43 1.13 4.69
N PHE A 21 -12.70 1.01 5.04
CA PHE A 21 -13.29 -0.21 5.58
C PHE A 21 -13.15 -1.39 4.62
N LYS A 22 -13.46 -1.19 3.34
CA LYS A 22 -13.37 -2.24 2.31
C LYS A 22 -11.92 -2.68 2.08
N VAL A 23 -10.98 -1.74 2.09
CA VAL A 23 -9.55 -2.06 1.98
C VAL A 23 -9.07 -2.84 3.20
N ALA A 24 -9.44 -2.41 4.41
CA ALA A 24 -9.05 -3.09 5.64
C ALA A 24 -9.61 -4.52 5.69
N GLU A 25 -10.89 -4.70 5.35
CA GLU A 25 -11.54 -6.02 5.27
C GLU A 25 -10.84 -6.94 4.28
N GLU A 26 -10.55 -6.44 3.08
CA GLU A 26 -9.86 -7.24 2.05
C GLU A 26 -8.44 -7.61 2.49
N VAL A 27 -7.71 -6.68 3.13
CA VAL A 27 -6.39 -6.96 3.69
C VAL A 27 -6.48 -8.03 4.78
N GLN A 28 -7.43 -7.91 5.72
CA GLN A 28 -7.63 -8.89 6.78
C GLN A 28 -7.87 -10.29 6.23
N ARG A 29 -8.80 -10.40 5.26
CA ARG A 29 -9.15 -11.67 4.64
C ARG A 29 -7.99 -12.27 3.87
N ARG A 30 -7.35 -11.49 2.97
CA ARG A 30 -6.25 -12.01 2.15
C ARG A 30 -5.05 -12.45 2.96
N VAL A 31 -4.70 -11.71 4.01
CA VAL A 31 -3.58 -12.06 4.89
C VAL A 31 -3.88 -13.36 5.65
N LYS A 32 -5.10 -13.49 6.19
CA LYS A 32 -5.52 -14.72 6.86
C LYS A 32 -5.43 -15.91 5.92
N ASP A 33 -6.01 -15.80 4.73
CA ASP A 33 -6.07 -16.87 3.74
C ASP A 33 -4.67 -17.25 3.25
N ALA A 34 -3.84 -16.25 2.93
CA ALA A 34 -2.47 -16.46 2.46
C ALA A 34 -1.61 -17.15 3.53
N ILE A 35 -1.63 -16.69 4.77
CA ILE A 35 -0.79 -17.27 5.83
C ILE A 35 -1.26 -18.70 6.17
N CYS A 36 -2.56 -18.92 6.32
CA CYS A 36 -3.10 -20.26 6.52
C CYS A 36 -2.71 -21.21 5.36
N SER A 37 -2.85 -20.74 4.12
CA SER A 37 -2.55 -21.57 2.94
C SER A 37 -1.07 -21.81 2.69
N MET A 38 -0.21 -20.82 2.95
CA MET A 38 1.23 -20.91 2.66
C MET A 38 2.00 -21.67 3.73
N THR A 39 1.55 -21.60 4.99
CA THR A 39 2.32 -22.08 6.14
C THR A 39 1.62 -23.20 6.91
N GLY A 40 0.32 -23.40 6.71
CA GLY A 40 -0.48 -24.32 7.51
C GLY A 40 -0.73 -23.85 8.95
N LEU A 41 -0.29 -22.63 9.30
CA LEU A 41 -0.51 -22.06 10.64
C LEU A 41 -1.97 -21.64 10.82
N LYS A 42 -2.48 -21.81 12.04
CA LYS A 42 -3.80 -21.32 12.42
C LYS A 42 -3.71 -19.84 12.77
N VAL A 43 -4.28 -18.98 11.93
CA VAL A 43 -4.38 -17.54 12.19
C VAL A 43 -5.53 -17.27 13.17
N LEU A 44 -5.18 -16.80 14.38
CA LEU A 44 -6.15 -16.48 15.44
C LEU A 44 -6.79 -15.11 15.22
N LYS A 45 -5.97 -14.11 14.84
CA LYS A 45 -6.43 -12.73 14.61
C LYS A 45 -5.56 -12.00 13.59
N VAL A 46 -6.19 -11.07 12.87
CA VAL A 46 -5.53 -10.12 11.96
C VAL A 46 -6.03 -8.72 12.30
N ASP A 47 -5.17 -7.94 12.93
CA ASP A 47 -5.45 -6.57 13.33
C ASP A 47 -4.90 -5.61 12.28
N VAL A 48 -5.76 -4.88 11.58
CA VAL A 48 -5.34 -3.86 10.59
C VAL A 48 -5.48 -2.48 11.22
N ASN A 49 -4.36 -1.76 11.31
CA ASN A 49 -4.31 -0.41 11.86
C ASN A 49 -4.11 0.61 10.75
N VAL A 50 -5.12 1.44 10.48
CA VAL A 50 -5.03 2.48 9.45
C VAL A 50 -4.40 3.73 10.07
N GLN A 51 -3.15 4.00 9.73
CA GLN A 51 -2.38 5.11 10.30
C GLN A 51 -2.65 6.44 9.63
N GLY A 52 -3.06 6.42 8.35
CA GLY A 52 -3.28 7.64 7.60
C GLY A 52 -3.90 7.40 6.24
N ILE A 53 -4.26 8.51 5.61
CA ILE A 53 -4.82 8.57 4.26
C ILE A 53 -3.89 9.40 3.40
N LYS A 54 -3.40 8.81 2.31
CA LYS A 54 -2.61 9.49 1.30
C LYS A 54 -3.54 10.05 0.23
N PHE A 55 -3.62 11.36 0.15
CA PHE A 55 -4.28 12.03 -0.97
C PHE A 55 -3.44 11.83 -2.22
N LYS A 56 -4.07 11.58 -3.38
CA LYS A 56 -3.37 11.68 -4.65
C LYS A 56 -2.90 13.12 -4.76
N GLU A 57 -1.60 13.34 -4.66
CA GLU A 57 -1.01 14.59 -5.12
C GLU A 57 -1.34 14.68 -6.60
N GLU A 58 -2.11 15.71 -6.98
CA GLU A 58 -2.12 16.14 -8.36
C GLU A 58 -0.66 16.33 -8.73
N LYS A 59 -0.15 15.45 -9.60
CA LYS A 59 1.13 15.67 -10.24
C LYS A 59 0.97 16.95 -11.04
N LYS A 60 1.17 18.12 -10.42
CA LYS A 60 1.48 19.36 -11.13
C LYS A 60 2.57 18.94 -12.11
N LYS A 61 2.24 19.04 -13.39
CA LYS A 61 3.07 18.67 -14.52
C LYS A 61 4.33 19.55 -14.53
N ILE A 62 5.26 19.34 -13.62
CA ILE A 62 6.58 19.98 -13.62
C ILE A 62 7.60 18.92 -14.04
N LYS A 63 7.38 18.34 -15.22
CA LYS A 63 8.36 17.54 -15.97
C LYS A 63 8.06 17.64 -17.46
N LYS A 64 8.08 18.84 -18.04
CA LYS A 64 8.18 19.02 -19.50
C LYS A 64 8.97 20.24 -20.00
N GLU A 65 9.63 21.04 -19.15
CA GLU A 65 10.41 22.21 -19.64
C GLU A 65 11.93 22.09 -19.54
N THR A 66 12.52 21.24 -18.69
CA THR A 66 14.00 21.18 -18.55
C THR A 66 14.74 20.38 -19.65
N GLN A 67 14.06 19.88 -20.69
CA GLN A 67 14.73 19.18 -21.82
C GLN A 67 14.69 19.93 -23.15
N LYS A 68 14.13 21.15 -23.21
CA LYS A 68 14.14 21.97 -24.44
C LYS A 68 15.27 23.00 -24.53
N GLU A 69 16.02 23.26 -23.46
CA GLU A 69 17.13 24.23 -23.49
C GLU A 69 18.48 23.64 -23.94
N MET A 70 18.77 22.35 -23.69
CA MET A 70 20.05 21.75 -24.12
C MET A 70 20.20 21.49 -25.64
N GLN A 71 19.18 21.76 -26.46
CA GLN A 71 19.27 21.62 -27.94
C GLN A 71 19.42 22.94 -28.70
N LYS A 72 19.35 24.10 -28.04
CA LYS A 72 19.51 25.41 -28.70
C LYS A 72 20.94 25.97 -28.64
N GLU A 73 21.83 25.45 -27.80
CA GLU A 73 23.21 25.95 -27.67
C GLU A 73 24.25 25.21 -28.53
N THR A 74 23.89 24.13 -29.26
CA THR A 74 24.84 23.46 -30.19
C THR A 74 24.61 23.84 -31.66
N LYS A 75 23.82 24.88 -31.91
CA LYS A 75 23.57 25.40 -33.26
C LYS A 75 23.45 26.93 -33.24
N ASN A 76 24.50 27.61 -32.77
CA ASN A 76 24.74 29.00 -33.10
C ASN A 76 26.23 29.33 -33.09
#